data_AF-W5WQJ5-F1
#
_entry.id   AF-W5WQJ5-F1
#
_cell.length_a   1.000
_cell.length_b   1.000
_cell.length_c   1.000
_cell.angle_alpha   90.00
_cell.angle_beta   90.00
_cell.angle_gamma   90.00
#
_symmetry.space_group_name_H-M   'P 1'
#
loop_
_entity.id
_entity.type
_entity.pdbx_description
1 polymer ?
#
loop_
_entity_poly.entity_id
_entity_poly.type
_entity_poly.pdbx_seq_one_letter_code
_entity_poly.pdbx_strand_id
1 'polypeptide(L)'
;MFRELDDELNRHLAKLARLSTEADPARAARVARAELPGVAKAVSTLLGEHSPDSRGRCATCRPDHWWQPRPTFPCAAYLAVHRALFAGTLG
;
A
#
# COMPACT_ATOMS: atom_id res chain seq x y z
N MET A 1 10.77 4.51 -18.73
CA MET A 1 9.70 3.58 -18.36
C MET A 1 9.49 3.43 -16.86
N PHE A 2 10.35 2.73 -16.08
CA PHE A 2 10.08 2.55 -14.63
C PHE A 2 9.98 3.88 -13.86
N ARG A 3 10.91 4.82 -14.10
CA ARG A 3 10.85 6.15 -13.46
C ARG A 3 9.57 6.92 -13.77
N GLU A 4 9.07 6.85 -15.01
CA GLU A 4 7.83 7.54 -15.38
C GLU A 4 6.62 6.94 -14.66
N LEU A 5 6.58 5.61 -14.56
CA LEU A 5 5.56 4.89 -13.80
C LEU A 5 5.62 5.23 -12.31
N ASP A 6 6.82 5.27 -11.73
CA ASP A 6 7.04 5.63 -10.33
C ASP A 6 6.62 7.09 -10.07
N ASP A 7 7.02 8.02 -10.93
CA ASP A 7 6.65 9.45 -10.84
C ASP A 7 5.14 9.67 -10.99
N GLU A 8 4.49 8.95 -11.90
CA GLU A 8 3.04 9.02 -12.08
C GLU A 8 2.30 8.52 -10.84
N LEU A 9 2.68 7.36 -10.31
CA LEU A 9 2.06 6.76 -9.14
C LEU A 9 2.25 7.64 -7.90
N ASN A 10 3.47 8.11 -7.63
CA ASN A 10 3.76 8.95 -6.48
C ASN A 10 3.04 10.30 -6.55
N ARG A 11 2.97 10.92 -7.74
CA ARG A 11 2.18 12.16 -7.92
C ARG A 11 0.70 11.95 -7.66
N HIS A 12 0.13 10.84 -8.15
CA HIS A 12 -1.27 10.53 -7.92
C HIS A 12 -1.57 10.32 -6.42
N LEU A 13 -0.76 9.51 -5.73
CA LEU A 13 -0.92 9.27 -4.30
C LEU A 13 -0.76 10.56 -3.46
N ALA A 14 0.23 11.39 -3.79
CA ALA A 14 0.44 12.67 -3.11
C ALA A 14 -0.75 13.63 -3.31
N LYS A 15 -1.36 13.64 -4.50
CA LYS A 15 -2.58 14.41 -4.78
C LYS A 15 -3.75 13.96 -3.90
N LEU A 16 -3.98 12.64 -3.78
CA LEU A 16 -5.04 12.10 -2.93
C LEU A 16 -4.83 12.47 -1.46
N ALA A 17 -3.59 12.36 -0.96
CA ALA A 17 -3.23 12.74 0.40
C ALA A 17 -3.55 14.22 0.68
N ARG A 18 -3.14 15.14 -0.21
CA ARG A 18 -3.44 16.58 -0.07
C ARG A 18 -4.94 16.88 -0.08
N LEU A 19 -5.69 16.21 -0.97
CA LEU A 19 -7.14 16.40 -1.05
C LEU A 19 -7.87 15.92 0.23
N SER A 20 -7.29 14.98 0.97
CA SER A 20 -7.85 14.54 2.25
C SER A 20 -7.66 15.55 3.39
N THR A 21 -6.64 16.41 3.31
CA THR A 21 -6.28 17.36 4.38
C THR A 21 -6.71 18.80 4.09
N GLU A 22 -6.74 19.20 2.82
CA GLU A 22 -6.92 20.61 2.41
C GLU A 22 -8.26 20.90 1.74
N ALA A 23 -9.01 19.88 1.31
CA ALA A 23 -10.25 20.10 0.57
C ALA A 23 -11.45 20.37 1.48
N ASP A 24 -12.35 21.23 1.03
CA ASP A 24 -13.70 21.35 1.60
C ASP A 24 -14.38 19.96 1.68
N PRO A 25 -15.12 19.65 2.76
CA PRO A 25 -15.68 18.32 2.99
C PRO A 25 -16.50 17.75 1.82
N ALA A 26 -17.27 18.58 1.10
CA ALA A 26 -18.05 18.11 -0.03
C ALA A 26 -17.16 17.68 -1.20
N ARG A 27 -16.07 18.42 -1.43
CA ARG A 27 -15.06 18.07 -2.44
C ARG A 27 -14.29 16.83 -2.03
N ALA A 28 -13.86 16.73 -0.78
CA ALA A 28 -13.18 15.55 -0.24
C ALA A 28 -14.04 14.29 -0.42
N ALA A 29 -15.33 14.35 -0.08
CA ALA A 29 -16.25 13.22 -0.19
C ALA A 29 -16.48 12.78 -1.65
N ARG A 30 -16.53 13.71 -2.63
CA ARG A 30 -16.63 13.34 -4.05
C ARG A 30 -15.37 12.65 -4.55
N VAL A 31 -14.20 13.20 -4.22
CA VAL A 31 -12.90 12.63 -4.61
C VAL A 31 -12.75 11.24 -3.99
N ALA A 32 -13.04 11.10 -2.69
CA ALA A 32 -12.99 9.82 -2.01
C ALA A 32 -13.87 8.76 -2.70
N ARG A 33 -15.11 9.09 -3.06
CA ARG A 33 -16.01 8.16 -3.77
C ARG A 33 -15.48 7.75 -5.15
N ALA A 34 -14.81 8.65 -5.85
CA ALA A 34 -14.26 8.37 -7.17
C ALA A 34 -12.97 7.51 -7.09
N GLU A 35 -12.09 7.82 -6.14
CA GLU A 35 -10.71 7.33 -6.15
C GLU A 35 -10.48 6.15 -5.19
N LEU A 36 -11.17 6.10 -4.04
CA LEU A 36 -11.00 5.03 -3.04
C LEU A 36 -11.23 3.62 -3.60
N PRO A 37 -12.22 3.36 -4.48
CA PRO A 37 -12.39 2.02 -5.06
C PRO A 37 -11.14 1.56 -5.83
N GLY A 38 -10.50 2.47 -6.57
CA GLY A 38 -9.26 2.19 -7.31
C GLY A 38 -8.09 1.90 -6.37
N VAL A 39 -7.91 2.74 -5.34
CA VAL A 39 -6.88 2.53 -4.32
C VAL A 39 -7.08 1.21 -3.57
N ALA A 40 -8.31 0.90 -3.16
CA ALA A 40 -8.64 -0.36 -2.49
C ALA A 40 -8.37 -1.57 -3.38
N LYS A 41 -8.68 -1.47 -4.69
CA LYS A 41 -8.36 -2.50 -5.67
C LYS A 41 -6.85 -2.69 -5.83
N ALA A 42 -6.08 -1.60 -5.94
CA ALA A 42 -4.62 -1.65 -6.06
C ALA A 42 -3.98 -2.30 -4.83
N VAL A 43 -4.40 -1.92 -3.62
CA VAL A 43 -3.95 -2.54 -2.36
C VAL A 43 -4.31 -4.02 -2.33
N SER A 44 -5.55 -4.38 -2.70
CA SER A 44 -5.99 -5.78 -2.71
C SER A 44 -5.19 -6.63 -3.71
N THR A 45 -4.88 -6.09 -4.90
CA THR A 45 -4.04 -6.74 -5.89
C THR A 45 -2.62 -6.96 -5.35
N LEU A 46 -1.99 -5.92 -4.80
CA LEU A 46 -0.66 -6.02 -4.21
C LEU A 46 -0.61 -7.07 -3.09
N LEU A 47 -1.59 -7.06 -2.18
CA LEU A 47 -1.66 -8.06 -1.11
C LEU A 47 -1.89 -9.48 -1.68
N GLY A 48 -2.67 -9.62 -2.75
CA GLY A 48 -2.85 -10.88 -3.46
C GLY A 48 -1.57 -11.43 -4.08
N GLU A 49 -0.70 -10.56 -4.62
CA GLU A 49 0.63 -10.95 -5.14
C GLU A 49 1.59 -11.42 -4.04
N HIS A 50 1.41 -10.93 -2.81
CA HIS A 50 2.22 -11.33 -1.67
C HIS A 50 1.68 -12.56 -0.92
N SER A 51 0.36 -12.68 -0.77
CA SER A 51 -0.38 -13.81 -0.17
C SER A 51 0.41 -14.68 0.82
N PRO A 52 0.82 -14.14 1.98
CA PRO A 52 1.65 -14.86 2.94
C PRO A 52 0.90 -16.02 3.61
N ASP A 53 1.64 -17.02 4.10
CA ASP A 53 1.08 -18.15 4.83
C ASP A 53 0.49 -17.74 6.21
N SER A 54 -0.08 -18.70 6.95
CA SER A 54 -0.65 -18.45 8.29
C SER A 54 0.39 -18.00 9.33
N ARG A 55 1.68 -18.21 9.05
CA ARG A 55 2.81 -17.72 9.83
C ARG A 55 3.42 -16.49 9.15
N GLY A 56 2.60 -15.76 8.39
CA GLY A 56 2.83 -14.58 7.55
C GLY A 56 4.12 -14.55 6.70
N ARG A 57 4.64 -15.72 6.31
CA ARG A 57 5.80 -15.82 5.41
C ARG A 57 5.33 -15.66 3.98
N CYS A 58 5.98 -14.79 3.21
CA CYS A 58 5.66 -14.51 1.81
C CYS A 58 6.77 -15.05 0.91
N ALA A 59 6.43 -15.84 -0.11
CA ALA A 59 7.40 -16.34 -1.09
C ALA A 59 7.99 -15.20 -1.95
N THR A 60 7.19 -14.19 -2.31
CA THR A 60 7.63 -12.99 -3.05
C THR A 60 8.64 -12.16 -2.26
N CYS A 61 8.58 -12.18 -0.93
CA CYS A 61 9.56 -11.51 -0.06
C CYS A 61 10.74 -12.41 0.32
N ARG A 62 10.72 -13.70 -0.05
CA ARG A 62 11.83 -14.60 0.26
C ARG A 62 13.00 -14.32 -0.69
N PRO A 63 14.23 -14.23 -0.18
CA PRO A 63 15.40 -14.17 -1.01
C PRO A 63 15.62 -15.50 -1.74
N ASP A 64 16.06 -15.43 -3.00
CA ASP A 64 16.35 -16.62 -3.82
C ASP A 64 17.65 -17.33 -3.40
N HIS A 65 18.51 -16.64 -2.64
CA HIS A 65 19.85 -17.13 -2.31
C HIS A 65 20.16 -17.09 -0.81
N TRP A 66 20.90 -18.10 -0.35
CA TRP A 66 21.25 -18.31 1.07
C TRP A 66 22.14 -17.23 1.68
N TRP A 67 22.88 -16.48 0.84
CA TRP A 67 23.70 -15.35 1.28
C TRP A 67 22.92 -14.03 1.41
N GLN A 68 21.67 -13.99 0.93
CA GLN A 68 20.85 -12.79 1.03
C GLN A 68 20.28 -12.64 2.46
N PRO A 69 20.01 -11.40 2.91
CA PRO A 69 19.44 -11.15 4.23
C PRO A 69 18.18 -11.99 4.46
N ARG A 70 18.00 -12.48 5.70
CA ARG A 70 16.81 -13.28 6.02
C ARG A 70 15.53 -12.51 5.68
N PRO A 71 14.51 -13.19 5.13
CA PRO A 71 13.23 -12.56 4.80
C PRO A 71 12.63 -11.90 6.03
N THR A 72 12.07 -10.71 5.84
CA THR A 72 11.30 -10.01 6.88
C THR A 72 9.97 -10.72 7.11
N PHE A 73 9.69 -11.04 8.37
CA PHE A 73 8.44 -11.66 8.81
C PHE A 73 7.87 -10.84 9.97
N PRO A 74 6.60 -10.37 9.92
CA PRO A 74 5.61 -10.50 8.83
C PRO A 74 6.04 -9.95 7.47
N CYS A 75 5.42 -10.47 6.40
CA CYS A 75 5.56 -9.97 5.03
C CYS A 75 5.57 -8.45 5.00
N ALA A 76 6.62 -7.85 4.42
CA ALA A 76 6.84 -6.41 4.45
C ALA A 76 5.66 -5.61 3.86
N ALA A 77 5.07 -6.06 2.74
CA ALA A 77 3.92 -5.40 2.13
C ALA A 77 2.68 -5.37 3.05
N TYR A 78 2.32 -6.51 3.65
CA TYR A 78 1.22 -6.61 4.62
C TYR A 78 1.46 -5.73 5.83
N LEU A 79 2.69 -5.74 6.37
CA LEU A 79 3.05 -4.94 7.52
C LEU A 79 2.99 -3.43 7.21
N ALA A 80 3.43 -3.03 6.01
CA ALA A 80 3.35 -1.64 5.56
C ALA A 80 1.89 -1.18 5.42
N VAL A 81 1.04 -1.96 4.75
CA VAL A 81 -0.39 -1.65 4.58
C VAL A 81 -1.10 -1.60 5.94
N HIS A 82 -0.85 -2.58 6.82
CA HIS A 82 -1.43 -2.61 8.16
C HIS A 82 -1.06 -1.34 8.95
N ARG A 83 0.22 -0.94 8.94
CA ARG A 83 0.66 0.28 9.61
C ARG A 83 -0.02 1.52 9.01
N ALA A 84 -0.07 1.64 7.68
CA ALA A 84 -0.67 2.79 7.02
C ALA A 84 -2.17 2.94 7.35
N LEU A 85 -2.91 1.83 7.42
CA LEU A 85 -4.35 1.85 7.66
C LEU A 85 -4.72 1.90 9.15
N PHE A 86 -3.89 1.34 10.04
CA PHE A 86 -4.26 1.09 11.43
C PHE A 86 -3.33 1.68 12.49
N ALA A 87 -2.26 2.41 12.13
CA ALA A 87 -1.36 3.02 13.12
C ALA A 87 -2.05 4.06 14.03
N GLY A 88 -3.25 4.53 13.68
CA GLY A 88 -4.07 5.43 14.52
C GLY A 88 -5.26 4.77 15.23
N THR A 89 -5.49 3.46 15.08
CA THR A 89 -6.65 2.74 15.65
C THR A 89 -6.31 1.88 16.88
N LEU A 90 -5.07 1.95 17.38
CA LEU A 90 -4.66 1.40 18.68
C LEU A 90 -4.43 2.54 19.68
N GLY A 91 -5.49 3.32 19.93
CA GLY A 91 -5.58 4.30 21.01
C GLY A 91 -6.64 3.88 22.00
#